data_AF-A0A7W8LIF8-F1
#
_entry.id   AF-A0A7W8LIF8-F1
#
_cell.length_a   1.000
_cell.length_b   1.000
_cell.length_c   1.000
_cell.angle_alpha   90.00
_cell.angle_beta   90.00
_cell.angle_gamma   90.00
#
_symmetry.space_group_name_H-M   'P 1'
#
loop_
_entity.id
_entity.type
_entity.pdbx_description
1 polymer ?
#
loop_
_entity_poly.entity_id
_entity_poly.type
_entity_poly.pdbx_seq_one_letter_code
_entity_poly.pdbx_strand_id
1 'polypeptide(L)'
;MDQLRDPVFKGCTRPAMLWGVPLVPFLMMGGSILIPAIWALLASPPVGVGIVLLLVPVFVTMRSVTRHDDQRLAQCVLCVRMAFRQRNRRLWGAHTYVPVRVKRRG
;
A
#
# COMPACT_ATOMS: atom_id res chain seq x y z
N MET A 1 -7.28 18.44 -35.87
CA MET A 1 -6.35 17.63 -35.05
C MET A 1 -7.19 16.97 -33.99
N ASP A 2 -7.71 15.78 -34.27
CA ASP A 2 -8.45 15.03 -33.26
C ASP A 2 -7.50 14.75 -32.10
N GLN A 3 -7.86 15.27 -30.93
CA GLN A 3 -7.19 14.93 -29.68
C GLN A 3 -7.20 13.41 -29.57
N LEU A 4 -6.03 12.80 -29.42
CA LEU A 4 -5.87 11.44 -28.94
C LEU A 4 -6.49 11.36 -27.54
N ARG A 5 -7.82 11.20 -27.48
CA ARG A 5 -8.60 11.00 -26.26
C ARG A 5 -8.79 9.51 -26.12
N ASP A 6 -7.89 8.89 -25.37
CA ASP A 6 -8.10 7.53 -24.87
C ASP A 6 -8.94 7.63 -23.58
N PRO A 7 -10.24 7.26 -23.59
CA PRO A 7 -11.04 7.30 -22.38
C PRO A 7 -10.50 6.30 -21.36
N VAL A 8 -9.99 6.82 -20.23
CA VAL A 8 -9.50 5.98 -19.14
C VAL A 8 -10.67 5.53 -18.27
N PHE A 9 -11.03 4.25 -18.38
CA PHE A 9 -12.05 3.63 -17.55
C PHE A 9 -11.53 3.37 -16.12
N LYS A 10 -11.56 4.40 -15.26
CA LYS A 10 -11.10 4.29 -13.85
C LYS A 10 -11.78 3.16 -13.07
N GLY A 11 -13.03 2.83 -13.41
CA GLY A 11 -13.75 1.71 -12.77
C GLY A 11 -13.07 0.35 -13.00
N CYS A 12 -12.40 0.17 -14.14
CA CYS A 12 -11.72 -1.09 -14.49
C CYS A 12 -10.39 -1.28 -13.75
N THR A 13 -9.85 -0.23 -13.11
CA THR A 13 -8.59 -0.26 -12.36
C THR A 13 -8.76 -0.04 -10.85
N ARG A 14 -10.01 0.05 -10.40
CA ARG A 14 -10.34 0.16 -8.97
C ARG A 14 -9.98 -1.15 -8.27
N PRO A 15 -9.22 -1.12 -7.16
CA PRO A 15 -8.96 -2.33 -6.39
C PRO A 15 -10.24 -2.83 -5.73
N ALA A 16 -10.30 -4.13 -5.40
CA ALA A 16 -11.37 -4.66 -4.56
C ALA A 16 -11.36 -3.97 -3.18
N MET A 17 -12.51 -3.48 -2.71
CA MET A 17 -12.62 -2.71 -1.47
C MET A 17 -13.76 -3.21 -0.59
N LEU A 18 -13.53 -3.25 0.73
CA LEU A 18 -14.52 -3.51 1.76
C LEU A 18 -14.65 -2.27 2.64
N TRP A 19 -15.85 -1.69 2.75
CA TRP A 19 -16.08 -0.43 3.49
C TRP A 19 -15.03 0.66 3.22
N GLY A 20 -14.67 0.86 1.94
CA GLY A 20 -13.69 1.87 1.51
C GLY A 20 -12.22 1.52 1.77
N VAL A 21 -11.93 0.34 2.33
CA VAL A 21 -10.57 -0.15 2.57
C VAL A 21 -10.20 -1.19 1.50
N PRO A 22 -9.01 -1.12 0.86
CA PRO A 22 -8.58 -2.12 -0.12
C PRO A 22 -8.41 -3.50 0.52
N LEU A 23 -9.03 -4.52 -0.09
CA LEU A 23 -9.14 -5.86 0.47
C LEU A 23 -7.77 -6.53 0.67
N VAL A 24 -6.89 -6.47 -0.33
CA VAL A 24 -5.57 -7.10 -0.26
C VAL A 24 -4.73 -6.53 0.91
N PRO A 25 -4.53 -5.20 1.02
CA PRO A 25 -3.86 -4.60 2.17
C PRO A 25 -4.52 -4.92 3.52
N PHE A 26 -5.85 -4.92 3.58
CA PHE A 26 -6.58 -5.25 4.81
C PHE A 26 -6.30 -6.67 5.27
N LEU A 27 -6.35 -7.65 4.36
CA LEU A 27 -6.04 -9.05 4.67
C LEU A 27 -4.57 -9.24 5.06
N MET A 28 -3.64 -8.58 4.37
CA MET A 28 -2.21 -8.67 4.69
C MET A 28 -1.92 -8.13 6.09
N MET A 29 -2.38 -6.92 6.41
CA MET A 29 -2.15 -6.32 7.72
C MET A 29 -2.95 -7.04 8.81
N GLY A 30 -4.21 -7.38 8.53
CA GLY A 30 -5.06 -8.13 9.46
C GLY A 30 -4.45 -9.49 9.81
N GLY A 31 -3.99 -10.25 8.82
CA GLY A 31 -3.31 -11.52 9.03
C GLY A 31 -2.01 -11.36 9.82
N SER A 32 -1.20 -10.33 9.52
CA SER A 32 0.04 -10.06 10.24
C SER A 32 -0.16 -9.73 11.73
N ILE A 33 -1.34 -9.22 12.10
CA ILE A 33 -1.73 -8.92 13.48
C ILE A 33 -2.38 -10.14 14.13
N LEU A 34 -3.28 -10.82 13.43
CA LEU A 34 -4.10 -11.90 13.99
C LEU A 34 -3.27 -13.15 14.29
N ILE A 35 -2.31 -13.50 13.41
CA ILE A 35 -1.44 -14.67 13.60
C ILE A 35 -0.68 -14.61 14.94
N PRO A 36 0.09 -13.55 15.25
CA PRO A 36 0.76 -13.46 16.55
C PRO A 36 -0.22 -13.25 17.71
N ALA A 37 -1.37 -12.61 17.48
CA ALA A 37 -2.39 -12.43 18.51
C ALA A 37 -2.93 -13.76 19.04
N ILE A 38 -3.10 -14.77 18.18
CA ILE A 38 -3.57 -16.11 18.59
C ILE A 38 -2.58 -16.74 19.58
N TRP A 39 -1.28 -16.71 19.26
CA TRP A 39 -0.24 -17.23 20.14
C TRP A 39 -0.16 -16.44 21.46
N ALA A 40 -0.24 -15.11 21.37
CA ALA A 40 -0.23 -14.25 22.53
C ALA A 40 -1.45 -14.47 23.43
N LEU A 41 -2.65 -14.71 22.86
CA LEU A 41 -3.86 -14.99 23.62
C LEU A 41 -3.75 -16.29 24.42
N LEU A 42 -3.10 -17.30 23.85
CA LEU A 42 -2.85 -18.58 24.51
C LEU A 42 -1.83 -18.44 25.66
N ALA A 43 -0.78 -17.62 25.47
CA ALA A 43 0.24 -17.39 26.49
C ALA A 43 -0.23 -16.41 27.59
N SER A 44 -0.95 -15.36 27.21
CA SER A 44 -1.46 -14.31 28.08
C SER A 44 -2.67 -13.61 27.43
N PRO A 45 -3.90 -13.95 27.86
CA PRO A 45 -5.12 -13.36 27.31
C PRO A 45 -5.12 -11.81 27.20
N PRO A 46 -4.69 -11.02 28.20
CA PRO A 46 -4.71 -9.56 28.08
C PRO A 46 -3.77 -9.05 26.98
N VAL A 47 -2.62 -9.70 26.78
CA VAL A 47 -1.66 -9.35 25.71
C VAL A 47 -2.27 -9.66 24.34
N GLY A 48 -2.86 -10.86 24.18
CA GLY A 48 -3.53 -11.25 22.94
C GLY A 48 -4.64 -10.27 22.54
N VAL A 49 -5.51 -9.91 23.48
CA VAL A 49 -6.57 -8.90 23.25
C VAL A 49 -5.96 -7.56 22.86
N GLY A 50 -4.90 -7.11 23.54
CA GLY A 50 -4.19 -5.87 23.20
C GLY A 50 -3.70 -5.85 21.75
N ILE A 51 -3.17 -6.97 21.25
CA ILE A 51 -2.72 -7.09 19.86
C ILE A 51 -3.91 -7.06 18.89
N VAL A 52 -5.00 -7.78 19.18
CA VAL A 52 -6.21 -7.75 18.34
C VAL A 52 -6.77 -6.33 18.21
N LEU A 53 -6.73 -5.54 19.29
CA LEU A 53 -7.21 -4.15 19.28
C LEU A 53 -6.43 -3.25 18.31
N LEU A 54 -5.20 -3.62 17.90
CA LEU A 54 -4.45 -2.90 16.86
C LEU A 54 -5.13 -2.94 15.48
N LEU A 55 -6.06 -3.86 15.24
CA LEU A 55 -6.85 -3.88 14.01
C LEU A 55 -7.66 -2.59 13.82
N VAL A 56 -8.15 -1.99 14.91
CA VAL A 56 -8.97 -0.78 14.87
C VAL A 56 -8.20 0.43 14.30
N PRO A 57 -7.05 0.86 14.89
CA PRO A 57 -6.30 1.97 14.33
C PRO A 57 -5.76 1.66 12.93
N VAL A 58 -5.40 0.41 12.62
CA VAL A 58 -4.96 0.02 11.27
C VAL A 58 -6.09 0.17 10.25
N PHE A 59 -7.31 -0.27 10.58
CA PHE A 59 -8.46 -0.11 9.69
C PHE A 59 -8.81 1.38 9.49
N VAL A 60 -8.85 2.16 10.57
CA VAL A 60 -9.16 3.60 10.51
C VAL A 60 -8.12 4.36 9.68
N THR A 61 -6.84 4.08 9.87
CA THR A 61 -5.76 4.71 9.09
C THR A 61 -5.86 4.36 7.60
N MET A 62 -6.09 3.09 7.25
CA MET A 62 -6.32 2.70 5.85
C MET A 62 -7.52 3.44 5.25
N ARG A 63 -8.66 3.46 5.95
CA ARG A 63 -9.87 4.15 5.50
C ARG A 63 -9.66 5.66 5.33
N SER A 64 -8.89 6.28 6.23
CA SER A 64 -8.54 7.70 6.13
C SER A 64 -7.69 7.98 4.90
N VAL A 65 -6.68 7.13 4.62
CA VAL A 65 -5.80 7.27 3.45
C VAL A 65 -6.58 7.11 2.14
N THR A 66 -7.51 6.16 2.08
CA THR A 66 -8.29 5.86 0.86
C THR A 66 -9.57 6.67 0.71
N ARG A 67 -9.85 7.62 1.63
CA ARG A 67 -11.10 8.41 1.64
C ARG A 67 -11.35 9.18 0.33
N HIS A 68 -10.29 9.72 -0.27
CA HIS A 68 -10.38 10.59 -1.45
C HIS A 68 -9.88 9.93 -2.74
N ASP A 69 -9.04 8.90 -2.62
CA ASP A 69 -8.41 8.21 -3.74
C ASP A 69 -8.21 6.75 -3.37
N ASP A 70 -8.87 5.86 -4.11
CA ASP A 70 -8.86 4.42 -3.89
C ASP A 70 -7.50 3.77 -4.15
N GLN A 71 -6.62 4.44 -4.89
CA GLN A 71 -5.27 4.00 -5.23
C GLN A 71 -4.19 4.62 -4.34
N ARG A 72 -4.55 5.54 -3.43
CA ARG A 72 -3.60 6.27 -2.57
C ARG A 72 -2.68 5.34 -1.79
N LEU A 73 -3.21 4.22 -1.27
CA LEU A 73 -2.42 3.25 -0.52
C LEU A 73 -1.38 2.56 -1.40
N ALA A 74 -1.74 2.22 -2.65
CA ALA A 74 -0.81 1.63 -3.61
C ALA A 74 0.30 2.62 -3.99
N GLN A 75 -0.04 3.90 -4.14
CA GLN A 75 0.93 4.97 -4.35
C GLN A 75 1.90 5.11 -3.17
N CYS A 76 1.41 5.06 -1.92
CA CYS A 76 2.27 5.07 -0.74
C CYS A 76 3.28 3.91 -0.75
N VAL A 77 2.82 2.68 -1.05
CA VAL A 77 3.70 1.51 -1.18
C VAL A 77 4.73 1.70 -2.28
N LEU A 78 4.32 2.27 -3.42
CA LEU A 78 5.23 2.59 -4.52
C LEU A 78 6.30 3.61 -4.09
N CYS A 79 5.91 4.68 -3.41
CA CYS A 79 6.84 5.67 -2.86
C CYS A 79 7.85 5.04 -1.92
N VAL A 80 7.40 4.18 -0.99
CA VAL A 80 8.27 3.44 -0.07
C VAL A 80 9.24 2.54 -0.84
N ARG A 81 8.74 1.76 -1.80
CA ARG A 81 9.57 0.88 -2.65
C ARG A 81 10.62 1.66 -3.45
N MET A 82 10.26 2.85 -3.95
CA MET A 82 11.19 3.72 -4.65
C MET A 82 12.24 4.30 -3.70
N ALA A 83 11.86 4.74 -2.50
CA ALA A 83 12.79 5.24 -1.50
C ALA A 83 13.87 4.21 -1.14
N PHE A 84 13.50 2.92 -1.03
CA PHE A 84 14.45 1.83 -0.80
C PHE A 84 15.38 1.55 -1.99
N ARG A 85 14.87 1.66 -3.22
CA ARG A 85 15.66 1.40 -4.44
C ARG A 85 16.63 2.54 -4.76
N GLN A 86 16.28 3.77 -4.41
CA GLN A 86 17.06 4.96 -4.72
C GLN A 86 18.08 5.29 -3.62
N ARG A 87 18.98 4.35 -3.32
CA ARG A 87 19.98 4.50 -2.23
C ARG A 87 21.00 5.61 -2.51
N ASN A 88 21.25 5.91 -3.78
CA ASN A 88 22.20 6.95 -4.22
C ASN A 88 21.60 8.36 -4.22
N ARG A 89 20.39 8.55 -3.68
CA ARG A 89 19.72 9.85 -3.60
C ARG A 89 20.58 10.92 -2.92
N ARG A 90 21.37 10.54 -1.91
CA ARG A 90 22.29 11.46 -1.22
C ARG A 90 23.39 12.00 -2.13
N LEU A 91 23.77 11.24 -3.16
CA LEU A 91 24.84 11.62 -4.08
C LEU A 91 24.33 12.44 -5.26
N TRP A 92 23.16 12.08 -5.82
CA TRP A 92 22.66 12.69 -7.06
C TRP A 92 21.57 13.75 -6.85
N GLY A 93 20.90 13.80 -5.70
CA GLY A 93 19.85 14.78 -5.38
C GLY A 93 18.52 14.60 -6.15
N ALA A 94 18.53 13.96 -7.31
CA ALA A 94 17.35 13.74 -8.16
C ALA A 94 17.36 12.35 -8.84
N HIS A 95 16.17 11.90 -9.26
CA HIS A 95 15.98 10.65 -10.01
C HIS A 95 14.99 10.85 -11.15
N THR A 96 15.33 10.36 -12.33
CA THR A 96 14.46 10.38 -13.50
C THR A 96 14.05 8.95 -13.84
N TYR A 97 12.76 8.74 -14.01
CA TYR A 97 12.20 7.46 -14.46
C TYR A 97 11.81 7.59 -15.93
N VAL A 98 12.21 6.62 -16.74
CA VAL A 98 11.82 6.57 -18.15
C VAL A 98 10.92 5.35 -18.38
N PRO A 99 9.83 5.48 -19.15
CA PRO A 99 8.90 4.38 -19.42
C PRO A 99 9.44 3.39 -20.46
N VAL A 100 10.74 3.45 -20.76
CA VAL A 100 11.41 2.60 -21.75
C VAL A 100 12.49 1.77 -21.09
N ARG A 101 12.63 0.52 -21.54
CA ARG A 101 13.72 -0.35 -21.09
C ARG A 101 15.03 0.13 -21.73
N VAL A 102 15.90 0.74 -20.94
CA VAL A 102 17.22 1.20 -21.41
C VAL A 102 18.15 -0.01 -21.58
N LYS A 103 18.77 -0.16 -22.76
CA LYS A 103 19.81 -1.16 -23.03
C LYS A 103 21.17 -0.60 -22.62
N ARG A 104 21.96 -1.35 -21.84
CA ARG A 104 23.35 -0.99 -21.54
C ARG A 104 24.14 -1.06 -22.84
N ARG A 105 24.73 0.06 -23.27
CA ARG A 105 25.69 0.08 -24.37
C ARG A 105 27.03 -0.40 -23.80
N GLY A 106 27.52 -1.51 -24.34
CA GLY A 106 28.91 -1.95 -24.18
C GLY A 106 29.78 -1.22 -25.19
#